data_AF-A0A939HFB9-F1
#
_entry.id   AF-A0A939HFB9-F1
#
_cell.length_a   1.000
_cell.length_b   1.000
_cell.length_c   1.000
_cell.angle_alpha   90.00
_cell.angle_beta   90.00
_cell.angle_gamma   90.00
#
_symmetry.space_group_name_H-M   'P 1'
#
loop_
_entity.id
_entity.type
_entity.pdbx_description
1 polymer ?
#
loop_
_entity_poly.entity_id
_entity_poly.type
_entity_poly.pdbx_seq_one_letter_code
_entity_poly.pdbx_strand_id
1 'polypeptide(L)'
;MYAASPPCSPACAATGSGTGLDKACIDTLPSLHSFANGGDRDLDAVIAGLTLPYSSGLVEGHVNRARMIKRQMLGRAGFHLLRQRVLS
;
A
#
# COMPACT_ATOMS: atom_id res chain seq x y z
N MET A 1 -7.59 -3.66 37.35
CA MET A 1 -6.42 -4.52 37.11
C MET A 1 -6.03 -4.43 35.64
N TYR A 2 -5.36 -3.35 35.23
CA TYR A 2 -4.73 -3.30 33.90
C TYR A 2 -3.26 -3.62 34.13
N ALA A 3 -2.79 -4.73 33.58
CA ALA A 3 -1.39 -5.11 33.66
C ALA A 3 -0.56 -4.02 32.96
N ALA A 4 0.41 -3.46 33.66
CA ALA A 4 1.43 -2.63 33.04
C ALA A 4 2.20 -3.50 32.04
N SER A 5 2.09 -3.19 30.75
CA SER A 5 2.91 -3.81 29.71
C SER A 5 4.39 -3.51 30.01
N PRO A 6 5.29 -4.50 29.89
CA PRO A 6 6.71 -4.30 30.19
C PRO A 6 7.35 -3.35 29.16
N PRO A 7 8.27 -2.46 29.57
CA PRO A 7 9.07 -1.70 28.62
C PRO A 7 10.01 -2.63 27.84
N CYS A 8 10.24 -2.27 26.57
CA CYS A 8 10.98 -3.04 25.57
C CYS A 8 12.26 -3.72 26.10
N SER A 9 12.51 -4.95 25.62
CA SER A 9 13.72 -5.71 25.91
C SER A 9 15.01 -4.94 25.55
N PRO A 10 16.10 -5.11 26.32
CA PRO A 10 17.33 -4.30 26.20
C PRO A 10 18.15 -4.53 24.92
N ALA A 11 17.73 -5.44 24.04
CA ALA A 11 18.42 -5.72 22.77
C ALA A 11 18.44 -4.52 21.81
N CYS A 12 17.50 -3.58 21.95
CA CYS A 12 17.44 -2.38 21.12
C CYS A 12 18.51 -1.33 21.45
N ALA A 13 19.31 -1.46 22.51
CA ALA A 13 20.24 -0.39 22.93
C ALA A 13 21.66 -0.51 22.33
N ALA A 14 22.09 -1.66 21.81
CA ALA A 14 23.53 -1.95 21.74
C ALA A 14 24.24 -1.79 20.37
N THR A 15 23.55 -1.67 19.24
CA THR A 15 24.25 -1.59 17.94
C THR A 15 24.17 -0.19 17.35
N GLY A 16 25.31 0.51 17.39
CA GLY A 16 25.56 1.72 16.63
C GLY A 16 26.03 1.40 15.21
N SER A 17 25.26 1.82 14.22
CA SER A 17 25.67 2.15 12.86
C SER A 17 24.42 2.69 12.17
N GLY A 18 24.22 4.00 12.23
CA GLY A 18 23.01 4.64 11.73
C GLY A 18 23.08 4.80 10.21
N THR A 19 22.29 4.01 9.49
CA THR A 19 21.85 4.31 8.12
C THR A 19 20.51 3.62 7.85
N GLY A 20 19.42 4.40 7.85
CA GLY A 20 18.09 4.00 7.40
C GLY A 20 17.15 3.51 8.51
N LEU A 21 16.23 4.37 8.95
CA LEU A 21 14.96 3.99 9.63
C LEU A 21 15.04 3.03 10.84
N ASP A 22 16.19 2.85 11.45
CA ASP A 22 16.34 1.96 12.59
C ASP A 22 15.91 2.66 13.88
N LYS A 23 14.88 2.10 14.53
CA LYS A 23 14.33 2.43 15.86
C LYS A 23 13.17 3.42 15.90
N ALA A 24 12.21 3.26 15.01
CA ALA A 24 10.83 3.41 15.47
C ALA A 24 10.46 2.17 16.29
N CYS A 25 9.97 2.35 17.52
CA CYS A 25 9.25 1.31 18.24
C CYS A 25 7.92 1.06 17.49
N ILE A 26 7.98 0.24 16.43
CA ILE A 26 6.84 -0.09 15.55
C ILE A 26 5.96 -1.19 16.19
N ASP A 27 6.27 -1.62 17.42
CA ASP A 27 5.48 -2.62 18.17
C ASP A 27 4.02 -2.17 18.42
N THR A 28 3.68 -0.91 18.14
CA THR A 28 2.34 -0.35 18.41
C THR A 28 1.42 -0.32 17.19
N LEU A 29 1.90 -0.52 15.94
CA LEU A 29 1.05 -0.46 14.74
C LEU A 29 1.43 -1.51 13.66
N PRO A 30 0.80 -2.70 13.68
CA PRO A 30 1.06 -3.75 12.68
C PRO A 30 0.72 -3.33 11.23
N SER A 31 -0.18 -2.35 11.04
CA SER A 31 -0.48 -1.76 9.74
C SER A 31 0.73 -1.06 9.12
N LEU A 32 1.54 -0.38 9.93
CA LEU A 32 2.74 0.33 9.50
C LEU A 32 3.85 -0.63 9.09
N HIS A 33 3.98 -1.77 9.77
CA HIS A 33 4.91 -2.84 9.39
C HIS A 33 4.55 -3.44 8.02
N SER A 34 3.26 -3.70 7.77
CA SER A 34 2.80 -4.23 6.47
C SER A 34 3.00 -3.25 5.32
N PHE A 35 2.91 -1.95 5.60
CA PHE A 35 3.16 -0.89 4.64
C PHE A 35 4.65 -0.77 4.31
N ALA A 36 5.52 -0.74 5.32
CA ALA A 36 6.98 -0.71 5.13
C ALA A 36 7.46 -1.93 4.32
N ASN A 37 7.02 -3.13 4.70
CA ASN A 37 7.34 -4.37 3.97
C ASN A 37 6.67 -4.47 2.59
N GLY A 38 5.63 -3.68 2.33
CA GLY A 38 5.03 -3.53 1.01
C GLY A 38 5.92 -2.70 0.09
N GLY A 39 6.43 -1.58 0.61
CA GLY A 39 7.34 -0.69 -0.12
C GLY A 39 8.61 -1.37 -0.58
N ASP A 40 9.23 -2.19 0.28
CA ASP A 40 10.44 -2.94 -0.08
C ASP A 40 10.19 -3.95 -1.21
N ARG A 41 8.98 -4.51 -1.31
CA ARG A 41 8.60 -5.44 -2.40
C ARG A 41 8.31 -4.72 -3.71
N ASP A 42 7.82 -3.49 -3.64
CA ASP A 42 7.44 -2.69 -4.81
C ASP A 42 8.56 -1.74 -5.27
N LEU A 43 9.73 -1.77 -4.61
CA LEU A 43 10.87 -0.87 -4.88
C LEU A 43 11.33 -0.92 -6.34
N ASP A 44 11.47 -2.11 -6.92
CA ASP A 44 11.86 -2.29 -8.32
C ASP A 44 10.85 -1.65 -9.28
N ALA A 45 9.57 -1.75 -8.98
CA ALA A 45 8.50 -1.14 -9.78
C ALA A 45 8.52 0.39 -9.66
N VAL A 46 8.82 0.94 -8.47
CA VAL A 46 8.98 2.38 -8.26
C VAL A 46 10.19 2.93 -9.01
N ILE A 47 11.34 2.24 -8.95
CA ILE A 47 12.55 2.61 -9.69
C ILE A 47 12.27 2.58 -11.19
N ALA A 48 11.63 1.52 -11.69
CA ALA A 48 11.23 1.40 -13.08
C ALA A 48 10.26 2.52 -13.51
N GLY A 49 9.27 2.85 -12.68
CA GLY A 49 8.31 3.92 -12.96
C GLY A 49 8.92 5.33 -12.99
N LEU A 50 10.02 5.56 -12.27
CA LEU A 50 10.76 6.83 -12.28
C LEU A 50 11.83 6.91 -13.38
N THR A 51 12.37 5.76 -13.80
CA THR A 51 13.49 5.68 -14.76
C THR A 51 13.00 5.57 -16.20
N LEU A 52 11.89 4.85 -16.44
CA LEU A 52 11.35 4.66 -17.78
C LEU A 52 10.39 5.80 -18.16
N PRO A 53 10.33 6.18 -19.45
CA PRO A 53 9.39 7.19 -19.94
C PRO A 53 7.94 6.67 -20.02
N TYR A 54 7.70 5.40 -19.69
CA TYR A 54 6.38 4.77 -19.75
C TYR A 54 5.69 4.90 -18.40
N SER A 55 4.47 5.44 -18.42
CA SER A 55 3.63 5.58 -17.22
C SER A 55 2.42 4.65 -17.29
N SER A 56 2.01 4.11 -16.14
CA SER A 56 0.76 3.34 -15.98
C SER A 56 -0.50 4.22 -16.00
N GLY A 57 -0.37 5.54 -16.10
CA GLY A 57 -1.47 6.50 -15.88
C GLY A 57 -2.69 6.28 -16.78
N LEU A 58 -2.50 5.92 -18.05
CA LEU A 58 -3.62 5.62 -18.95
C LEU A 58 -4.37 4.34 -18.52
N VAL A 59 -3.64 3.30 -18.13
CA VAL A 59 -4.21 2.03 -17.67
C VAL A 59 -4.95 2.24 -16.34
N GLU A 60 -4.36 2.97 -15.41
CA GLU A 60 -4.98 3.34 -14.14
C GLU A 60 -6.24 4.18 -14.34
N GLY A 61 -6.22 5.11 -15.30
CA GLY A 61 -7.38 5.90 -15.70
C GLY A 61 -8.56 5.03 -16.17
N HIS A 62 -8.30 4.02 -17.02
CA HIS A 62 -9.32 3.07 -17.46
C HIS A 62 -9.89 2.25 -16.29
N VAL A 63 -9.03 1.78 -15.37
CA VAL A 63 -9.47 1.06 -14.16
C VAL A 63 -10.30 1.97 -13.24
N ASN A 64 -9.90 3.23 -13.09
CA ASN A 64 -10.63 4.19 -12.27
C ASN A 64 -12.00 4.53 -12.88
N ARG A 65 -12.09 4.72 -14.20
CA ARG A 65 -13.35 4.89 -14.92
C ARG A 65 -14.27 3.69 -14.72
N ALA A 66 -13.76 2.47 -14.84
CA ALA A 66 -14.54 1.26 -14.60
C ALA A 66 -15.05 1.17 -13.15
N ARG A 67 -14.20 1.51 -12.15
CA ARG A 67 -14.62 1.59 -10.74
C ARG A 67 -15.68 2.65 -10.51
N MET A 68 -15.55 3.83 -11.13
CA MET A 68 -16.52 4.92 -11.04
C MET A 68 -17.89 4.49 -11.58
N ILE A 69 -17.93 3.89 -12.77
CA ILE A 69 -19.17 3.38 -13.37
C ILE A 69 -19.82 2.34 -12.45
N LYS A 70 -19.04 1.41 -11.89
CA LYS A 70 -19.55 0.44 -10.92
C LYS A 70 -20.10 1.10 -9.66
N ARG A 71 -19.45 2.15 -9.13
CA ARG A 71 -19.93 2.92 -7.95
C ARG A 71 -21.23 3.67 -8.22
N GLN A 72 -21.37 4.30 -9.39
CA GLN A 72 -22.60 4.96 -9.82
C GLN A 72 -23.79 3.99 -9.89
N MET A 73 -23.53 2.69 -10.03
CA MET A 73 -24.55 1.65 -10.10
C MET A 73 -24.90 1.06 -8.72
N LEU A 74 -24.32 1.55 -7.62
CA LEU A 74 -24.66 1.20 -6.24
C LEU A 74 -24.77 -0.32 -6.00
N GLY A 75 -23.84 -1.09 -6.58
CA GLY A 75 -23.79 -2.55 -6.43
C GLY A 75 -24.76 -3.35 -7.31
N ARG A 76 -25.60 -2.69 -8.12
CA ARG A 76 -26.59 -3.34 -9.01
C ARG A 76 -26.01 -3.79 -10.36
N ALA A 77 -24.73 -3.53 -10.61
CA ALA A 77 -24.06 -3.86 -11.86
C ALA A 77 -23.28 -5.17 -11.77
N GLY A 78 -23.82 -6.21 -12.42
CA GLY A 78 -23.06 -7.42 -12.78
C GLY A 78 -22.12 -7.18 -13.96
N PHE A 79 -21.34 -8.19 -14.34
CA PHE A 79 -20.33 -8.08 -15.40
C PHE A 79 -20.92 -7.65 -16.75
N HIS A 80 -22.08 -8.19 -17.14
CA HIS A 80 -22.74 -7.85 -18.40
C HIS A 80 -23.11 -6.36 -18.49
N LEU A 81 -23.70 -5.81 -17.43
CA LEU A 81 -24.10 -4.40 -17.35
C LEU A 81 -22.89 -3.46 -17.33
N LEU A 82 -21.80 -3.86 -16.65
CA LEU A 82 -20.58 -3.08 -16.61
C LEU A 82 -19.90 -3.05 -17.99
N ARG A 83 -19.82 -4.20 -18.67
CA ARG A 83 -19.24 -4.31 -20.02
C ARG A 83 -20.00 -3.44 -21.03
N GLN A 84 -21.33 -3.46 -20.96
CA GLN A 84 -22.19 -2.68 -21.84
C GLN A 84 -22.01 -1.17 -21.66
N ARG A 85 -21.57 -0.69 -20.49
CA ARG A 85 -21.29 0.75 -20.24
C ARG A 85 -19.85 1.18 -20.49
N VAL A 86 -18.90 0.24 -20.42
CA VAL A 86 -17.49 0.53 -20.67
C VAL A 86 -17.19 0.54 -22.16
N LEU A 87 -17.85 -0.35 -22.92
CA LEU A 87 -17.67 -0.57 -24.36
C LEU A 87 -18.77 0.06 -25.24
N SER A 88 -19.83 0.62 -24.65
CA SER A 88 -20.80 1.44 -25.38
C SER A 88 -20.19 2.73 -25.89
#